data_AF-D2AY98-F1
#
_entry.id   AF-D2AY98-F1
#
_cell.length_a   1.000
_cell.length_b   1.000
_cell.length_c   1.000
_cell.angle_alpha   90.00
_cell.angle_beta   90.00
_cell.angle_gamma   90.00
#
_symmetry.space_group_name_H-M   'P 1'
#
loop_
_entity.id
_entity.type
_entity.pdbx_description
1 polymer ?
#
loop_
_entity_poly.entity_id
_entity_poly.type
_entity_poly.pdbx_seq_one_letter_code
_entity_poly.pdbx_strand_id
1 'polypeptide(L)'
;MVPMSLPSTARRTRAPGWIVWSLRAGATLHLLGVLGQAVLAGLFVTGDVDMLTAHRDNAGFTHAMLYVQLVSAILLWRPGRGPLWPALASAGLVAAEMLQIVLGQERVIAAHFPLGVAVFGASAVMAAWAWRGTA
;
A
#
# COMPACT_ATOMS: atom_id res chain seq x y z
N MET A 1 -10.64 -52.53 -22.85
CA MET A 1 -9.99 -51.83 -21.72
C MET A 1 -9.55 -50.45 -22.22
N VAL A 2 -10.28 -49.39 -21.86
CA VAL A 2 -9.90 -48.01 -22.21
C VAL A 2 -9.00 -47.50 -21.07
N PRO A 3 -7.77 -47.02 -21.34
CA PRO A 3 -6.90 -46.51 -20.30
C PRO A 3 -7.51 -45.20 -19.75
N MET A 4 -7.75 -45.18 -18.44
CA MET A 4 -8.22 -44.02 -17.70
C MET A 4 -7.06 -43.00 -17.62
N SER A 5 -7.06 -42.01 -18.49
CA SER A 5 -6.14 -40.88 -18.43
C SER A 5 -6.43 -40.04 -17.18
N LEU A 6 -5.56 -40.12 -16.18
CA LEU A 6 -5.66 -39.29 -14.98
C LEU A 6 -5.47 -37.80 -15.36
N PRO A 7 -6.29 -36.88 -14.83
CA PRO A 7 -6.13 -35.47 -15.09
C PRO A 7 -4.74 -35.01 -14.65
N SER A 8 -3.98 -34.42 -15.58
CA SER A 8 -2.74 -33.73 -15.28
C SER A 8 -3.05 -32.64 -14.25
N THR A 9 -2.54 -32.79 -13.03
CA THR A 9 -2.59 -31.74 -12.02
C THR A 9 -1.82 -30.54 -12.55
N ALA A 10 -2.53 -29.59 -13.16
CA ALA A 10 -1.97 -28.34 -13.63
C ALA A 10 -1.28 -27.67 -12.44
N ARG A 11 0.05 -27.68 -12.46
CA ARG A 11 0.89 -27.08 -11.42
C ARG A 11 0.53 -25.60 -11.38
N ARG A 12 -0.19 -25.16 -10.35
CA ARG A 12 -0.40 -23.73 -10.10
C ARG A 12 0.98 -23.08 -10.04
N THR A 13 1.32 -22.30 -11.06
CA THR A 13 2.56 -21.55 -11.10
C THR A 13 2.49 -20.51 -9.99
N ARG A 14 3.28 -20.70 -8.93
CA ARG A 14 3.40 -19.72 -7.86
C ARG A 14 4.00 -18.44 -8.45
N ALA A 15 3.48 -17.28 -8.05
CA ALA A 15 4.02 -16.00 -8.52
C ALA A 15 5.52 -15.90 -8.20
N PRO A 16 6.34 -15.28 -9.08
CA PRO A 16 7.75 -15.03 -8.82
C PRO A 16 7.99 -14.39 -7.44
N GLY A 17 8.97 -14.90 -6.70
CA GLY A 17 9.23 -14.45 -5.33
C GLY A 17 9.56 -12.96 -5.21
N TRP A 18 10.20 -12.37 -6.22
CA TRP A 18 10.50 -10.93 -6.22
C TRP A 18 9.23 -10.07 -6.23
N ILE A 19 8.16 -10.47 -6.94
CA ILE A 19 6.88 -9.75 -6.94
C ILE A 19 6.29 -9.74 -5.52
N VAL A 20 6.29 -10.91 -4.88
CA VAL A 20 5.77 -11.07 -3.52
C VAL A 20 6.57 -10.25 -2.51
N TRP A 21 7.90 -10.30 -2.60
CA TRP A 21 8.77 -9.54 -1.70
C TRP A 21 8.69 -8.04 -1.93
N SER A 22 8.61 -7.57 -3.19
CA SER A 22 8.38 -6.15 -3.50
C SER A 22 7.03 -5.67 -2.97
N LEU A 23 5.97 -6.48 -3.07
CA LEU A 23 4.67 -6.15 -2.49
C LEU A 23 4.73 -6.03 -0.96
N ARG A 24 5.39 -6.99 -0.30
CA ARG A 24 5.55 -6.99 1.17
C ARG A 24 6.37 -5.80 1.64
N ALA A 25 7.51 -5.54 0.99
CA ALA A 25 8.38 -4.42 1.32
C ALA A 25 7.66 -3.09 1.08
N GLY A 26 7.05 -2.91 -0.08
CA GLY A 26 6.27 -1.72 -0.43
C GLY A 26 5.14 -1.47 0.57
N ALA A 27 4.33 -2.48 0.89
CA ALA A 27 3.23 -2.33 1.85
C ALA A 27 3.69 -2.04 3.28
N THR A 28 4.80 -2.64 3.70
CA THR A 28 5.37 -2.39 5.03
C THR A 28 5.94 -0.97 5.11
N LEU A 29 6.74 -0.56 4.13
CA LEU A 29 7.33 0.77 4.08
C LEU A 29 6.27 1.86 3.92
N HIS A 30 5.21 1.59 3.16
CA HIS A 30 4.05 2.46 3.05
C HIS A 30 3.36 2.66 4.41
N LEU A 31 3.03 1.58 5.12
CA LEU A 31 2.44 1.66 6.45
C LEU A 31 3.33 2.41 7.46
N LEU A 32 4.64 2.12 7.46
CA LEU A 32 5.60 2.82 8.31
C LEU A 32 5.68 4.31 7.97
N GLY A 33 5.62 4.65 6.68
CA GLY A 33 5.54 6.02 6.20
C GLY A 33 4.30 6.74 6.72
N VAL A 34 3.12 6.12 6.61
CA VAL A 34 1.85 6.68 7.14
C VAL A 34 1.91 6.90 8.66
N LEU A 35 2.48 5.95 9.41
CA LEU A 35 2.70 6.12 10.86
C LEU A 35 3.68 7.26 11.15
N GLY A 36 4.76 7.38 10.38
CA GLY A 36 5.70 8.49 10.45
C GLY A 36 5.02 9.84 10.19
N GLN A 37 4.17 9.93 9.18
CA GLN A 37 3.40 11.14 8.89
C GLN A 37 2.55 11.59 10.08
N ALA A 38 1.90 10.66 10.80
CA ALA A 38 1.11 10.97 11.98
C ALA A 38 1.97 11.57 13.11
N VAL A 39 3.17 11.02 13.35
CA VAL A 39 4.12 11.55 14.34
C VAL A 39 4.59 12.96 13.94
N LEU A 40 5.02 13.14 12.70
CA LEU A 40 5.53 14.43 12.20
C LEU A 40 4.43 15.50 12.20
N ALA A 41 3.21 15.16 11.81
CA ALA A 41 2.06 16.05 11.89
C ALA A 41 1.72 16.41 13.35
N GLY A 42 1.78 15.44 14.26
CA GLY A 42 1.58 15.67 15.68
C GLY A 42 2.59 16.67 16.26
N LEU A 43 3.88 16.48 15.97
CA LEU A 43 4.93 17.40 16.41
C LEU A 43 4.74 18.82 15.81
N PHE A 44 4.37 18.90 14.54
CA PHE A 44 4.06 20.19 13.90
C PHE A 44 2.94 20.94 14.63
N VAL A 45 1.84 20.26 14.97
CA VAL A 45 0.71 20.89 15.68
C VAL A 45 1.08 21.30 17.12
N THR A 46 2.10 20.68 17.72
CA THR A 46 2.63 21.11 19.02
C THR A 46 3.54 22.35 18.95
N GLY A 47 3.82 22.87 17.76
CA GLY A 47 4.57 24.13 17.55
C GLY A 47 5.94 23.96 16.91
N ASP A 48 6.39 22.74 16.64
CA ASP A 48 7.65 22.48 15.91
C ASP A 48 7.43 22.64 14.40
N VAL A 49 7.53 23.87 13.91
CA VAL A 49 7.21 24.23 12.52
C VAL A 49 8.11 23.55 11.49
N ASP A 50 9.32 23.14 11.85
CA ASP A 50 10.26 22.44 10.96
C ASP A 50 9.74 21.04 10.59
N MET A 51 8.94 20.43 11.48
CA MET A 51 8.30 19.14 11.22
C MET A 51 7.30 19.17 10.07
N LEU A 52 6.83 20.35 9.65
CA LEU A 52 6.00 20.46 8.44
C LEU A 52 6.80 20.11 7.18
N THR A 53 8.07 20.50 7.10
CA THR A 53 8.93 20.14 5.97
C THR A 53 9.21 18.64 5.99
N ALA A 54 9.59 18.10 7.15
CA ALA A 54 9.78 16.66 7.31
C ALA A 54 8.52 15.85 6.96
N HIS A 55 7.34 16.33 7.36
CA HIS A 55 6.06 15.71 7.03
C HIS A 55 5.80 15.67 5.50
N ARG A 56 6.17 16.72 4.76
CA ARG A 56 6.07 16.77 3.29
C ARG A 56 7.05 15.83 2.61
N ASP A 57 8.30 15.80 3.06
CA ASP A 57 9.32 14.91 2.50
C ASP A 57 8.94 13.43 2.74
N ASN A 58 8.46 13.13 3.94
CA ASN A 58 7.92 11.82 4.28
C ASN A 58 6.68 11.45 3.45
N ALA A 59 5.80 12.42 3.12
CA ALA A 59 4.68 12.18 2.21
C ALA A 59 5.17 11.70 0.84
N GLY A 60 6.21 12.34 0.29
CA GLY A 60 6.82 11.95 -0.98
C GLY A 60 7.38 10.52 -0.96
N PHE A 61 8.13 10.16 0.08
CA PHE A 61 8.63 8.80 0.27
C PHE A 61 7.50 7.78 0.41
N THR A 62 6.52 8.06 1.26
CA THR A 62 5.36 7.19 1.54
C THR A 62 4.59 6.91 0.26
N HIS A 63 4.29 7.95 -0.51
CA HIS A 63 3.58 7.83 -1.77
C HIS A 63 4.36 7.05 -2.84
N ALA A 64 5.69 7.21 -2.89
CA ALA A 64 6.55 6.41 -3.76
C ALA A 64 6.50 4.91 -3.41
N MET A 65 6.51 4.55 -2.12
CA MET A 65 6.38 3.15 -1.68
C MET A 65 5.01 2.57 -2.02
N LEU A 66 3.95 3.39 -2.00
CA LEU A 66 2.62 2.99 -2.45
C LEU A 66 2.57 2.69 -3.96
N TYR A 67 3.32 3.40 -4.79
CA TYR A 67 3.45 3.02 -6.21
C TYR A 67 4.18 1.69 -6.40
N VAL A 68 5.24 1.43 -5.62
CA VAL A 68 5.91 0.12 -5.61
C VAL A 68 4.92 -0.99 -5.23
N GLN A 69 4.11 -0.76 -4.20
CA GLN A 69 3.02 -1.66 -3.80
C GLN A 69 2.01 -1.88 -4.93
N LEU A 70 1.53 -0.81 -5.57
CA LEU A 70 0.55 -0.87 -6.66
C LEU A 70 1.06 -1.66 -7.86
N VAL A 71 2.28 -1.35 -8.33
CA VAL A 71 2.89 -2.08 -9.46
C VAL A 71 3.07 -3.55 -9.10
N SER A 72 3.57 -3.85 -7.91
CA SER A 72 3.73 -5.24 -7.45
C SER A 72 2.38 -5.97 -7.35
N ALA A 73 1.33 -5.29 -6.92
CA ALA A 73 -0.02 -5.85 -6.85
C ALA A 73 -0.62 -6.11 -8.25
N ILE A 74 -0.38 -5.23 -9.22
CA ILE A 74 -0.77 -5.43 -10.63
C ILE A 74 -0.02 -6.63 -11.22
N LEU A 75 1.29 -6.74 -10.96
CA LEU A 75 2.11 -7.88 -11.38
C LEU A 75 1.67 -9.19 -10.71
N LEU A 76 1.27 -9.14 -9.44
CA LEU A 76 0.71 -10.30 -8.76
C LEU A 76 -0.61 -10.73 -9.43
N TRP A 77 -1.48 -9.78 -9.78
CA TRP A 77 -2.77 -10.06 -10.41
C TRP A 77 -2.66 -10.57 -11.85
N ARG A 78 -2.02 -9.82 -12.76
CA ARG A 78 -2.03 -10.11 -14.20
C ARG A 78 -1.10 -11.26 -14.59
N PRO A 79 0.25 -11.12 -14.50
CA PRO A 79 1.15 -12.22 -14.81
C PRO A 79 1.20 -13.28 -13.70
N GLY A 80 1.07 -12.89 -12.42
CA GLY A 80 1.09 -13.83 -11.29
C GLY A 80 -0.22 -14.60 -11.06
N ARG A 81 -1.30 -14.21 -11.75
CA ARG A 81 -2.66 -14.81 -11.63
C ARG A 81 -3.22 -14.83 -10.20
N GLY A 82 -2.74 -13.92 -9.36
CA GLY A 82 -3.24 -13.68 -8.01
C GLY A 82 -4.54 -12.88 -7.99
N PRO A 83 -5.06 -12.55 -6.80
CA PRO A 83 -6.31 -11.79 -6.67
C PRO A 83 -6.18 -10.37 -7.22
N LEU A 84 -7.26 -9.83 -7.80
CA LEU A 84 -7.34 -8.45 -8.32
C LEU A 84 -7.39 -7.40 -7.20
N TRP A 85 -8.04 -7.73 -6.08
CA TRP A 85 -8.37 -6.75 -5.05
C TRP A 85 -7.16 -5.96 -4.50
N PRO A 86 -5.93 -6.51 -4.34
CA PRO A 86 -4.80 -5.73 -3.83
C PRO A 86 -4.39 -4.60 -4.77
N ALA A 87 -4.56 -4.80 -6.09
CA ALA A 87 -4.30 -3.77 -7.08
C ALA A 87 -5.35 -2.65 -6.97
N LEU A 88 -6.62 -3.01 -6.81
CA LEU A 88 -7.70 -2.03 -6.61
C LEU A 88 -7.54 -1.26 -5.29
N ALA A 89 -7.21 -1.95 -4.19
CA ALA A 89 -6.96 -1.33 -2.89
C ALA A 89 -5.77 -0.36 -2.94
N SER A 90 -4.68 -0.76 -3.60
CA SER A 90 -3.51 0.10 -3.79
C SER A 90 -3.83 1.32 -4.66
N ALA A 91 -4.61 1.16 -5.72
CA ALA A 91 -5.05 2.28 -6.56
C ALA A 91 -5.97 3.24 -5.80
N GLY A 92 -6.88 2.71 -4.97
CA GLY A 92 -7.73 3.50 -4.08
C GLY A 92 -6.92 4.29 -3.04
N LEU A 93 -5.89 3.67 -2.45
CA LEU A 93 -4.95 4.34 -1.57
C LEU A 93 -4.19 5.46 -2.30
N VAL A 94 -3.76 5.26 -3.56
CA VAL A 94 -3.08 6.32 -4.34
C VAL A 94 -3.99 7.52 -4.51
N ALA A 95 -5.27 7.29 -4.87
CA ALA A 95 -6.26 8.35 -5.00
C ALA A 95 -6.52 9.05 -3.65
N ALA A 96 -6.62 8.29 -2.56
CA ALA A 96 -6.82 8.84 -1.21
C ALA A 96 -5.63 9.71 -0.77
N GLU A 97 -4.39 9.30 -1.05
CA GLU A 97 -3.20 10.09 -0.72
C GLU A 97 -3.06 11.33 -1.58
N MET A 98 -3.41 11.26 -2.87
CA MET A 98 -3.49 12.44 -3.73
C MET A 98 -4.49 13.46 -3.17
N LEU A 99 -5.66 12.99 -2.72
CA LEU A 99 -6.64 13.84 -2.05
C LEU A 99 -6.09 14.40 -0.72
N GLN A 100 -5.39 13.58 0.08
CA GLN A 100 -4.72 14.05 1.31
C GLN A 100 -3.73 15.18 1.04
N ILE A 101 -2.92 15.07 -0.03
CA ILE A 101 -1.96 16.11 -0.42
C ILE A 101 -2.70 17.40 -0.71
N VAL A 102 -3.75 17.36 -1.54
CA VAL A 102 -4.57 18.56 -1.84
C VAL A 102 -5.17 19.15 -0.56
N LEU A 103 -5.82 18.34 0.27
CA LEU A 103 -6.42 18.80 1.53
C LEU A 103 -5.37 19.41 2.49
N GLY A 104 -4.16 18.86 2.51
CA GLY A 104 -3.04 19.36 3.31
C GLY A 104 -2.52 20.71 2.82
N GLN A 105 -2.37 20.89 1.49
CA GLN A 105 -1.96 22.17 0.89
C GLN A 105 -3.02 23.26 1.11
N GLU A 106 -4.30 22.91 0.93
CA GLU A 106 -5.45 23.81 1.15
C GLU A 106 -5.80 24.00 2.62
N ARG A 107 -5.07 23.37 3.56
CA ARG A 107 -5.28 23.46 5.01
C ARG A 107 -6.70 23.06 5.46
N VAL A 108 -7.35 22.16 4.73
CA VAL A 108 -8.66 21.60 5.09
C VAL A 108 -8.46 20.48 6.10
N ILE A 109 -7.95 20.83 7.28
CA ILE A 109 -7.47 19.87 8.30
C ILE A 109 -8.57 18.95 8.80
N ALA A 110 -9.80 19.47 8.91
CA ALA A 110 -10.97 18.72 9.33
C ALA A 110 -11.26 17.49 8.45
N ALA A 111 -10.94 17.54 7.15
CA ALA A 111 -11.04 16.41 6.24
C ALA A 111 -9.73 15.64 6.11
N HIS A 112 -8.59 16.34 6.19
CA HIS A 112 -7.27 15.73 6.12
C HIS A 112 -7.10 14.67 7.23
N PHE A 113 -7.37 15.00 8.50
CA PHE A 113 -7.12 14.06 9.61
C PHE A 113 -7.93 12.75 9.50
N PRO A 114 -9.26 12.77 9.33
CA PRO A 114 -10.02 11.53 9.19
C PRO A 114 -9.60 10.69 7.98
N LEU A 115 -9.26 11.33 6.85
CA LEU A 115 -8.78 10.61 5.67
C LEU A 115 -7.42 9.94 5.95
N GLY A 116 -6.51 10.61 6.66
CA GLY A 116 -5.23 10.02 7.07
C GLY A 116 -5.40 8.80 7.98
N VAL A 117 -6.36 8.84 8.91
CA VAL A 117 -6.71 7.69 9.76
C VAL A 117 -7.29 6.54 8.94
N ALA A 118 -8.13 6.83 7.94
CA ALA A 118 -8.68 5.82 7.04
C ALA A 118 -7.57 5.17 6.18
N VAL A 119 -6.64 5.97 5.66
CA VAL A 119 -5.46 5.50 4.93
C VAL A 119 -4.63 4.58 5.82
N PHE A 120 -4.34 4.98 7.07
CA PHE A 120 -3.65 4.13 8.04
C PHE A 120 -4.32 2.75 8.21
N GLY A 121 -5.64 2.73 8.44
CA GLY A 121 -6.38 1.48 8.61
C GLY A 121 -6.29 0.58 7.38
N ALA A 122 -6.47 1.13 6.18
CA ALA A 122 -6.37 0.40 4.93
C ALA A 122 -4.93 -0.11 4.66
N SER A 123 -3.91 0.70 4.90
CA SER A 123 -2.50 0.30 4.79
C SER A 123 -2.15 -0.83 5.76
N ALA A 124 -2.66 -0.78 6.99
CA ALA A 124 -2.45 -1.84 7.98
C ALA A 124 -3.07 -3.18 7.53
N VAL A 125 -4.30 -3.14 7.00
CA VAL A 125 -4.96 -4.33 6.42
C VAL A 125 -4.16 -4.88 5.25
N MET A 126 -3.70 -4.00 4.35
CA MET A 126 -2.95 -4.39 3.15
C MET A 126 -1.59 -5.01 3.50
N ALA A 127 -0.82 -4.38 4.38
CA ALA A 127 0.47 -4.91 4.85
C ALA A 127 0.26 -6.27 5.53
N ALA A 128 -0.70 -6.36 6.45
CA ALA A 128 -0.93 -7.60 7.17
C ALA A 128 -1.47 -8.72 6.26
N TRP A 129 -2.26 -8.40 5.23
CA TRP A 129 -2.62 -9.37 4.20
C TRP A 129 -1.41 -9.83 3.37
N ALA A 130 -0.52 -8.90 2.96
CA ALA A 130 0.65 -9.24 2.15
C ALA A 130 1.56 -10.26 2.83
N TRP A 131 1.59 -10.27 4.16
CA TRP A 131 2.32 -11.24 4.98
C TRP A 131 1.52 -12.53 5.30
N ARG A 132 0.18 -12.50 5.25
CA ARG A 132 -0.69 -13.65 5.53
C ARG A 132 -1.04 -14.49 4.29
N GLY A 133 -1.16 -13.88 3.11
CA GLY A 133 -1.87 -14.45 1.95
C GLY A 133 -1.03 -14.70 0.69
N THR A 134 0.30 -14.71 0.79
CA THR A 134 1.20 -14.88 -0.38
C THR A 134 1.96 -16.21 -0.39
N ALA A 135 1.35 -17.28 0.12
CA ALA A 135 1.86 -18.65 0.03
C ALA A 135 1.05 -19.50 -0.94
#